data_AF-A0A956C4C0-F1
#
_entry.id   AF-A0A956C4C0-F1
#
_cell.length_a   1.000
_cell.length_b   1.000
_cell.length_c   1.000
_cell.angle_alpha   90.00
_cell.angle_beta   90.00
_cell.angle_gamma   90.00
#
_symmetry.space_group_name_H-M   'P 1'
#
loop_
_entity.id
_entity.type
_entity.pdbx_description
1 polymer ?
#
loop_
_entity_poly.entity_id
_entity_poly.type
_entity_poly.pdbx_seq_one_letter_code
_entity_poly.pdbx_strand_id
1 'polypeptide(L)' 'MSTKTRKGPKVEERREGQAAGGCVVCGINDARVLSYTRLSDGARVTVCGSHRVAHRRSEQHAGDVAELRKLVGERRAG' A
#
# COMPACT_ATOMS: atom_id res chain seq x y z
N MET A 1 17.11 46.52 -5.74
CA MET A 1 18.09 45.54 -5.23
C MET A 1 17.45 44.77 -4.09
N SER A 2 17.14 43.49 -4.27
CA SER A 2 17.13 42.43 -3.25
C SER A 2 16.69 41.11 -3.88
N THR A 3 17.35 40.05 -3.46
CA THR A 3 17.70 38.86 -4.23
C THR A 3 16.89 37.62 -3.84
N LYS A 4 16.63 36.78 -4.85
CA LYS A 4 16.76 35.30 -4.86
C LYS A 4 15.83 34.44 -3.98
N THR A 5 14.91 33.74 -4.66
CA THR A 5 14.86 32.27 -4.83
C THR A 5 15.05 31.34 -3.62
N ARG A 6 14.00 30.56 -3.30
CA ARG A 6 13.99 29.07 -3.12
C ARG A 6 12.60 28.62 -3.62
N LYS A 7 12.36 27.79 -4.66
CA LYS A 7 12.95 26.56 -5.21
C LYS A 7 12.78 25.32 -4.31
N GLY A 8 11.56 24.75 -4.35
CA GLY A 8 11.26 23.30 -4.28
C GLY A 8 10.79 22.72 -2.93
N PRO A 9 10.00 21.61 -2.92
CA PRO A 9 9.57 20.80 -4.05
C PRO A 9 8.10 21.01 -4.45
N LYS A 10 7.94 21.13 -5.77
CA LYS A 10 6.70 20.93 -6.51
C LYS A 10 6.59 19.41 -6.70
N VAL A 11 6.02 18.70 -5.73
CA VAL A 11 5.58 17.30 -5.90
C VAL A 11 4.06 17.36 -5.88
N GLU A 12 3.51 17.78 -7.00
CA GLU A 12 2.75 16.89 -7.87
C GLU A 12 1.42 16.51 -7.21
N GLU A 13 0.39 17.24 -7.61
CA GLU A 13 -0.89 16.64 -7.96
C GLU A 13 -0.64 15.36 -8.78
N ARG A 14 -0.48 14.21 -8.11
CA ARG A 14 -0.70 12.91 -8.72
C ARG A 14 -2.08 12.46 -8.30
N ARG A 15 -2.97 12.40 -9.28
CA ARG A 15 -4.21 11.62 -9.22
C ARG A 15 -3.91 10.19 -8.75
N GLU A 16 -4.97 9.56 -8.24
CA GLU A 16 -5.14 8.11 -8.08
C GLU A 16 -4.71 7.51 -6.73
N GLY A 17 -5.72 7.36 -5.86
CA GLY A 17 -5.75 6.32 -4.84
C GLY A 17 -4.88 6.63 -3.64
N GLN A 18 -5.52 7.17 -2.61
CA GLN A 18 -5.00 7.40 -1.28
C GLN A 18 -4.31 6.16 -0.67
N ALA A 19 -3.04 5.95 -1.03
CA ALA A 19 -2.12 5.03 -0.37
C ALA A 19 -1.52 5.77 0.83
N ALA A 20 -2.33 6.04 1.84
CA ALA A 20 -1.91 6.70 3.06
C ALA A 20 -0.96 5.79 3.87
N GLY A 21 0.34 5.94 3.60
CA GLY A 21 1.47 5.61 4.47
C GLY A 21 1.78 4.12 4.69
N GLY A 22 0.80 3.27 4.95
CA GLY A 22 1.06 1.96 5.55
C GLY A 22 0.41 0.77 4.85
N CYS A 23 0.73 -0.41 5.36
CA CYS A 23 0.13 -1.67 4.95
C CYS A 23 -1.35 -1.66 5.34
N VAL A 24 -2.25 -1.80 4.36
CA VAL A 24 -3.70 -1.83 4.61
C VAL A 24 -4.17 -3.00 5.47
N VAL A 25 -3.32 -4.02 5.63
CA VAL A 25 -3.63 -5.21 6.44
C VAL A 25 -3.28 -4.99 7.91
N CYS A 26 -2.00 -4.79 8.21
CA CYS A 26 -1.48 -4.68 9.58
C CYS A 26 -1.11 -3.27 10.04
N GLY A 27 -1.22 -2.26 9.17
CA GLY A 27 -0.89 -0.88 9.50
C GLY A 27 0.61 -0.54 9.52
N ILE A 28 1.52 -1.47 9.18
CA ILE A 28 2.96 -1.20 9.13
C ILE A 28 3.24 -0.03 8.18
N ASN A 29 3.92 1.01 8.66
CA ASN A 29 4.26 2.23 7.91
C ASN A 29 5.78 2.31 7.60
N ASP A 30 6.50 1.19 7.65
CA ASP A 30 7.94 1.17 7.31
C ASP A 30 8.11 1.07 5.78
N ALA A 31 8.58 2.16 5.18
CA ALA A 31 8.73 2.30 3.73
C ALA A 31 9.63 1.23 3.08
N ARG A 32 10.56 0.61 3.83
CA ARG A 32 11.47 -0.42 3.28
C ARG A 32 10.77 -1.75 3.06
N VAL A 33 9.72 -2.02 3.83
CA VAL A 33 8.96 -3.27 3.74
C VAL A 33 7.63 -3.11 3.01
N LEU A 34 7.24 -1.88 2.69
CA LEU A 34 6.03 -1.60 1.94
C LEU A 34 6.22 -1.90 0.45
N SER A 35 5.18 -2.49 -0.12
CA SER A 35 5.07 -2.87 -1.51
C SER A 35 3.64 -2.64 -1.97
N TYR A 36 3.44 -2.63 -3.27
CA TYR A 36 2.10 -2.48 -3.84
C TYR A 36 1.66 -3.82 -4.41
N THR A 37 0.40 -4.16 -4.20
CA THR A 37 -0.26 -5.26 -4.91
C THR A 37 -1.48 -4.72 -5.63
N ARG A 38 -1.86 -5.41 -6.71
CA ARG A 38 -3.09 -5.14 -7.44
C ARG A 38 -4.14 -6.13 -6.98
N LEU A 39 -5.31 -5.61 -6.66
CA LEU A 39 -6.50 -6.39 -6.40
C LEU A 39 -7.17 -6.79 -7.72
N SER A 40 -8.10 -7.75 -7.66
CA SER A 40 -8.85 -8.22 -8.85
C SER A 40 -9.68 -7.11 -9.50
N ASP A 41 -10.14 -6.13 -8.72
CA ASP A 41 -10.85 -4.94 -9.19
C ASP A 41 -9.95 -3.95 -9.95
N GLY A 42 -8.62 -4.19 -9.95
CA GLY A 42 -7.63 -3.29 -10.54
C GLY A 42 -7.12 -2.22 -9.56
N ALA A 43 -7.73 -2.11 -8.38
CA ALA A 43 -7.28 -1.23 -7.31
C ALA A 43 -5.85 -1.57 -6.86
N ARG A 44 -5.02 -0.53 -6.70
CA ARG A 44 -3.66 -0.65 -6.16
C ARG A 44 -3.67 -0.37 -4.67
N VAL A 45 -3.13 -1.29 -3.90
CA VAL A 45 -3.13 -1.19 -2.43
C VAL A 45 -1.73 -1.44 -1.88
N THR A 46 -1.39 -0.71 -0.81
CA THR A 46 -0.10 -0.83 -0.14
C THR A 46 -0.14 -1.96 0.88
N VAL A 47 0.80 -2.89 0.79
CA VAL A 47 0.95 -4.04 1.66
C VAL A 47 2.40 -4.22 2.07
N CYS A 48 2.67 -4.73 3.27
CA CYS A 48 4.04 -5.11 3.61
C CYS A 48 4.45 -6.40 2.89
N GLY A 49 5.75 -6.65 2.76
CA GLY A 49 6.30 -7.84 2.10
C GLY A 49 5.71 -9.16 2.60
N SER A 50 5.45 -9.28 3.90
CA SER A 50 4.82 -10.46 4.50
C SER A 50 3.40 -10.69 3.95
N HIS A 51 2.57 -9.65 3.89
CA HIS A 51 1.21 -9.76 3.35
C HIS A 51 1.20 -9.89 1.83
N ARG A 52 2.19 -9.34 1.13
CA ARG A 52 2.38 -9.59 -0.30
C ARG A 52 2.68 -11.07 -0.57
N VAL A 53 3.57 -11.68 0.21
CA VAL A 53 3.89 -13.11 0.09
C VAL A 53 2.69 -13.96 0.48
N ALA A 54 1.97 -13.60 1.55
CA ALA A 54 0.77 -14.29 1.97
C ALA A 54 -0.34 -14.21 0.92
N HIS A 55 -0.54 -13.05 0.29
CA HIS A 55 -1.48 -12.82 -0.82
C HIS A 55 -1.09 -13.60 -2.06
N ARG A 56 0.20 -13.64 -2.43
CA ARG A 56 0.67 -14.46 -3.55
C ARG A 56 0.50 -15.97 -3.29
N ARG A 57 0.60 -16.40 -2.03
CA ARG A 57 0.41 -17.81 -1.62
C ARG A 57 -1.06 -18.18 -1.48
N SER A 58 -1.92 -17.24 -1.13
CA SER A 58 -3.36 -17.41 -1.26
C SER A 58 -3.67 -17.40 -2.75
N GLU A 59 -3.92 -18.56 -3.35
CA GLU A 59 -4.31 -18.68 -4.77
C GLU A 59 -5.61 -17.89 -5.10
N GLN A 60 -6.23 -17.26 -4.09
CA GLN A 60 -7.36 -16.36 -4.17
C GLN A 60 -6.91 -14.90 -4.29
N HIS A 61 -7.21 -14.28 -5.42
CA HIS A 61 -7.02 -12.84 -5.61
C HIS A 61 -8.13 -12.06 -4.89
N ALA A 62 -7.78 -11.38 -3.80
CA ALA A 62 -8.68 -10.44 -3.14
C ALA A 62 -9.20 -9.38 -4.13
N GLY A 63 -10.52 -9.19 -4.18
CA GLY A 63 -11.17 -8.13 -4.95
C GLY A 63 -11.10 -6.76 -4.26
N ASP A 64 -11.14 -6.74 -2.93
CA ASP A 64 -11.08 -5.54 -2.10
C ASP A 64 -10.10 -5.67 -0.92
N VAL A 65 -9.73 -4.55 -0.30
CA VAL A 65 -8.92 -4.49 0.93
C VAL A 65 -9.56 -5.26 2.08
N ALA A 66 -10.89 -5.20 2.25
CA ALA A 66 -11.59 -5.94 3.30
C ALA A 66 -11.42 -7.45 3.12
N GLU A 67 -11.51 -7.92 1.87
CA GLU A 67 -11.30 -9.33 1.53
C GLU A 67 -9.84 -9.74 1.67
N LEU A 68 -8.91 -8.87 1.27
CA LEU A 68 -7.48 -9.07 1.51
C LEU A 68 -7.22 -9.23 3.01
N ARG A 69 -7.80 -8.37 3.85
CA ARG A 69 -7.67 -8.44 5.31
C ARG A 69 -8.23 -9.73 5.88
N LYS A 70 -9.33 -10.28 5.38
CA LYS A 70 -9.79 -11.61 5.80
C LYS A 70 -8.80 -12.71 5.36
N LEU A 71 -8.44 -12.74 4.08
CA LEU A 71 -7.60 -13.79 3.49
C LEU A 71 -6.18 -13.88 4.09
N VAL A 72 -5.58 -12.75 4.45
CA VAL A 72 -4.22 -12.73 5.01
C VAL A 72 -4.14 -12.29 6.48
N GLY A 73 -5.17 -11.63 7.01
CA GLY A 73 -5.20 -11.17 8.41
C GLY A 73 -5.55 -12.27 9.42
N GLU A 74 -6.38 -13.25 9.05
CA GLU A 74 -6.73 -14.36 9.96
C GLU A 74 -5.53 -15.28 10.26
N ARG A 75 -4.52 -15.33 9.38
CA ARG A 75 -3.31 -16.15 9.59
C ARG A 75 -2.38 -15.65 10.70
N ARG A 76 -2.68 -14.53 11.38
CA ARG A 76 -1.87 -14.02 12.49
C ARG A 76 -2.41 -14.36 13.89
N ALA A 77 -3.59 -14.98 13.98
CA ALA A 77 -4.08 -15.59 15.21
C ALA A 77 -3.72 -17.09 15.19
N GLY A 78 -2.42 -17.37 15.36
CA GLY A 78 -1.94 -18.68 15.81
C GLY A 78 -1.86 -18.69 17.31
#